data_AF-A0A2K8VE04-F1
#
_entry.id   AF-A0A2K8VE04-F1
#
_cell.length_a   1.000
_cell.length_b   1.000
_cell.length_c   1.000
_cell.angle_alpha   90.00
_cell.angle_beta   90.00
_cell.angle_gamma   90.00
#
_symmetry.space_group_name_H-M   'P 1'
#
loop_
_entity.id
_entity.type
_entity.pdbx_description
1 polymer ?
#
loop_
_entity_poly.entity_id
_entity_poly.type
_entity_poly.pdbx_seq_one_letter_code
_entity_poly.pdbx_strand_id
1 'polypeptide(L)'
;MKHPFKPSKSNIIYASIVAAIIVFFNIRIYGFDAYTFGMSIGSIIGIILIPTLLALLFWFILGRKENGGTTTFNVVLTLMLLGSISEFGQIAKDRQKLINDLQKAVSEYKESTIANPDSTDSNYNVLSANVKNSIDDLIKSSVGEERKVWLALRDFFRKSDSTNIEWNKAYNAFAEPRILDFNRLNNKEEFEFQKQTVQEYINQSDHFKAFVENRIDYLKEQTKRIDKSNKAYKGFIKGLTKKDSVQKPIFMPYINAHIGYGQGIKKIIELLENEQGNWSYDNETETLIFENSEAQTTYENILNDAISNEEIVNELSDKLVEIM
;
A
#
# COMPACT_ATOMS: atom_id res chain seq x y z
N MET A 1 61.43 -10.97 28.28
CA MET A 1 60.44 -11.80 27.55
C MET A 1 60.93 -11.96 26.12
N LYS A 2 60.99 -13.18 25.55
CA LYS A 2 61.59 -13.39 24.21
C LYS A 2 60.77 -12.79 23.05
N HIS A 3 59.43 -12.72 23.17
CA HIS A 3 58.56 -12.14 22.13
C HIS A 3 57.39 -11.38 22.78
N PRO A 4 57.44 -10.05 22.97
CA PRO A 4 56.31 -9.30 23.54
C PRO A 4 55.11 -9.28 22.60
N PHE A 5 53.88 -9.27 23.15
CA PHE A 5 52.67 -9.10 22.34
C PHE A 5 52.64 -7.69 21.74
N LYS A 6 52.59 -7.61 20.41
CA LYS A 6 52.44 -6.35 19.69
C LYS A 6 51.70 -6.61 18.37
N PRO A 7 50.57 -5.93 18.11
CA PRO A 7 49.96 -5.95 16.79
C PRO A 7 50.98 -5.51 15.73
N SER A 8 51.10 -6.28 14.66
CA SER A 8 51.97 -5.93 13.55
C SER A 8 51.40 -4.78 12.73
N LYS A 9 52.23 -4.11 11.94
CA LYS A 9 51.75 -3.12 10.95
C LYS A 9 50.72 -3.72 10.00
N SER A 10 50.90 -4.99 9.62
CA SER A 10 49.95 -5.72 8.77
C SER A 10 48.59 -5.90 9.45
N ASN A 11 48.53 -6.20 10.75
CA ASN A 11 47.27 -6.29 11.50
C ASN A 11 46.50 -4.96 11.49
N ILE A 12 47.20 -3.85 11.71
CA ILE A 12 46.60 -2.51 11.75
C ILE A 12 46.04 -2.14 10.36
N ILE A 13 46.79 -2.40 9.29
CA ILE A 13 46.33 -2.18 7.92
C ILE A 13 45.09 -3.03 7.64
N TYR A 14 45.11 -4.31 8.00
CA TYR A 14 43.98 -5.20 7.76
C TYR A 14 42.73 -4.79 8.56
N ALA A 15 42.89 -4.43 9.83
CA ALA A 15 41.81 -3.89 10.66
C ALA A 15 41.21 -2.60 10.07
N SER A 16 42.06 -1.72 9.51
CA SER A 16 41.61 -0.49 8.85
C SER A 16 40.78 -0.78 7.60
N ILE A 17 41.19 -1.78 6.81
CA ILE A 17 40.43 -2.23 5.63
C ILE A 17 39.08 -2.79 6.04
N VAL A 18 39.04 -3.68 7.04
CA VAL A 18 37.78 -4.27 7.54
C VAL A 18 36.86 -3.22 8.12
N ALA A 19 37.40 -2.27 8.88
CA ALA A 19 36.66 -1.12 9.38
C ALA A 19 36.07 -0.29 8.23
N ALA A 20 36.86 0.04 7.21
CA ALA A 20 36.38 0.79 6.06
C ALA A 20 35.24 0.05 5.31
N ILE A 21 35.35 -1.27 5.15
CA ILE A 21 34.30 -2.09 4.52
C ILE A 21 33.01 -2.07 5.36
N ILE A 22 33.10 -2.26 6.67
CA ILE A 22 31.93 -2.26 7.57
C ILE A 22 31.28 -0.88 7.62
N VAL A 23 32.07 0.20 7.72
CA VAL A 23 31.55 1.57 7.66
C VAL A 23 30.86 1.83 6.33
N PHE A 24 31.46 1.39 5.22
CA PHE A 24 30.84 1.51 3.89
C PHE A 24 29.49 0.80 3.83
N PHE A 25 29.39 -0.44 4.33
CA PHE A 25 28.12 -1.16 4.36
C PHE A 25 27.09 -0.51 5.29
N ASN A 26 27.51 -0.05 6.47
CA ASN A 26 26.64 0.68 7.40
C ASN A 26 26.08 1.94 6.73
N ILE A 27 26.92 2.75 6.10
CA ILE A 27 26.48 3.94 5.35
C ILE A 27 25.57 3.54 4.19
N ARG A 28 25.86 2.42 3.51
CA ARG A 28 25.08 1.96 2.36
C ARG A 28 23.66 1.52 2.75
N ILE A 29 23.51 0.86 3.89
CA ILE A 29 22.24 0.29 4.37
C ILE A 29 21.47 1.29 5.21
N TYR A 30 22.19 2.00 6.09
CA TYR A 30 21.59 2.88 7.07
C TYR A 30 21.59 4.37 6.66
N GLY A 31 22.25 4.72 5.56
CA GLY A 31 22.43 6.11 5.16
C GLY A 31 23.43 6.85 6.04
N PHE A 32 23.66 8.13 5.74
CA PHE A 32 24.60 8.97 6.48
C PHE A 32 23.86 9.85 7.48
N ASP A 33 23.72 9.37 8.73
CA ASP A 33 23.14 10.12 9.84
C ASP A 33 23.93 9.91 11.15
N ALA A 34 23.52 10.59 12.22
CA ALA A 34 24.18 10.51 13.52
C ALA A 34 24.12 9.10 14.14
N TYR A 35 23.06 8.34 13.85
CA TYR A 35 22.91 6.97 14.32
C TYR A 35 23.91 6.04 13.62
N THR A 36 23.98 6.10 12.29
CA THR A 36 24.96 5.32 11.50
C THR A 36 26.39 5.69 11.86
N PHE A 37 26.65 6.97 12.16
CA PHE A 37 27.96 7.42 12.63
C PHE A 37 28.31 6.80 13.99
N GLY A 38 27.38 6.84 14.95
CA GLY A 38 27.55 6.20 16.26
C GLY A 38 27.75 4.69 16.17
N MET A 39 26.93 4.01 15.36
CA MET A 39 27.08 2.58 15.07
C MET A 39 28.44 2.28 14.44
N SER A 40 28.87 3.08 13.47
CA SER A 40 30.15 2.92 12.78
C SER A 40 31.34 3.07 13.73
N ILE A 41 31.31 4.07 14.64
CA ILE A 41 32.31 4.22 15.69
C ILE A 41 32.31 2.99 16.61
N GLY A 42 31.14 2.55 17.05
CA GLY A 42 31.00 1.34 17.87
C GLY A 42 31.59 0.10 17.20
N SER A 43 31.30 -0.10 15.90
CA SER A 43 31.86 -1.19 15.10
C SER A 43 33.39 -1.09 14.99
N ILE A 44 33.94 0.10 14.73
CA ILE A 44 35.40 0.32 14.68
C ILE A 44 36.06 -0.05 16.01
N ILE A 45 35.49 0.40 17.13
CA ILE A 45 35.97 0.07 18.46
C ILE A 45 35.94 -1.46 18.67
N GLY A 46 34.84 -2.12 18.30
CA GLY A 46 34.71 -3.57 18.39
C GLY A 46 35.74 -4.34 17.55
N ILE A 47 35.96 -3.90 16.31
CA ILE A 47 36.96 -4.45 15.37
C ILE A 47 38.39 -4.35 15.91
N ILE A 48 38.68 -3.33 16.72
CA ILE A 48 39.99 -3.18 17.34
C ILE A 48 40.07 -3.97 18.64
N LEU A 49 39.10 -3.84 19.53
CA LEU A 49 39.15 -4.42 20.87
C LEU A 49 39.00 -5.95 20.85
N ILE A 50 38.00 -6.50 20.16
CA ILE A 50 37.68 -7.93 20.23
C ILE A 50 38.83 -8.80 19.68
N PRO A 51 39.35 -8.55 18.47
CA PRO A 51 40.49 -9.31 17.96
C PRO A 51 41.76 -9.11 18.79
N THR A 52 41.98 -7.92 19.36
CA THR A 52 43.15 -7.68 20.23
C THR A 52 43.06 -8.50 21.52
N LEU A 53 41.90 -8.53 22.18
CA LEU A 53 41.68 -9.30 23.41
C LEU A 53 41.84 -10.80 23.16
N LEU A 54 41.24 -11.31 22.09
CA LEU A 54 41.35 -12.73 21.72
C LEU A 54 42.78 -13.09 21.29
N ALA A 55 43.45 -12.24 20.51
CA ALA A 55 44.84 -12.44 20.14
C ALA A 55 45.78 -12.46 21.35
N LEU A 56 45.54 -11.59 22.33
CA LEU A 56 46.30 -11.56 23.58
C LEU A 56 46.10 -12.85 24.38
N LEU A 57 44.85 -13.29 24.54
CA LEU A 57 44.49 -14.53 25.23
C LEU A 57 45.13 -15.75 24.56
N PHE A 58 45.02 -15.88 23.23
CA PHE A 58 45.64 -16.98 22.50
C PHE A 58 47.17 -16.92 22.49
N TRP A 59 47.76 -15.73 22.50
CA TRP A 59 49.20 -15.58 22.66
C TRP A 59 49.69 -16.14 24.01
N PHE A 60 48.92 -15.96 25.09
CA PHE A 60 49.21 -16.63 26.37
C PHE A 60 49.06 -18.16 26.27
N ILE A 61 47.96 -18.65 25.71
CA ILE A 61 47.68 -20.09 25.57
C ILE A 61 48.75 -20.80 24.73
N LEU A 62 49.22 -20.17 23.66
CA LEU A 62 50.23 -20.74 22.75
C LEU A 62 51.66 -20.68 23.31
N GLY A 63 51.84 -20.32 24.58
CA GLY A 63 53.15 -20.24 25.21
C GLY A 63 53.99 -19.07 24.69
N ARG A 64 53.34 -17.96 24.31
CA ARG A 64 54.00 -16.73 23.82
C ARG A 64 54.85 -16.93 22.55
N LYS A 65 54.42 -17.87 21.69
CA LYS A 65 55.06 -18.12 20.40
C LYS A 65 55.10 -16.87 19.52
N GLU A 66 56.17 -16.74 18.76
CA GLU A 66 56.31 -15.72 17.72
C GLU A 66 55.13 -15.81 16.74
N ASN A 67 54.54 -14.68 16.40
CA ASN A 67 53.37 -14.53 15.51
C ASN A 67 52.04 -15.17 15.98
N GLY A 68 51.98 -15.88 17.11
CA GLY A 68 50.74 -16.50 17.59
C GLY A 68 49.58 -15.51 17.74
N GLY A 69 49.84 -14.35 18.35
CA GLY A 69 48.86 -13.27 18.47
C GLY A 69 48.48 -12.64 17.12
N THR A 70 49.45 -12.40 16.24
CA THR A 70 49.23 -11.84 14.89
C THR A 70 48.29 -12.72 14.08
N THR A 71 48.51 -14.03 14.10
CA THR A 71 47.68 -15.01 13.36
C THR A 71 46.27 -15.05 13.92
N THR A 72 46.11 -15.17 15.25
CA THR A 72 44.78 -15.17 15.87
C THR A 72 44.02 -13.88 15.59
N PHE A 73 44.69 -12.72 15.68
CA PHE A 73 44.08 -11.42 15.38
C PHE A 73 43.46 -11.42 13.96
N ASN A 74 44.24 -11.83 12.96
CA ASN A 74 43.78 -11.86 11.58
C ASN A 74 42.64 -12.85 11.39
N VAL A 75 42.70 -14.05 12.00
CA VAL A 75 41.63 -15.05 11.91
C VAL A 75 40.32 -14.51 12.48
N VAL A 76 40.35 -13.94 13.69
CA VAL A 76 39.15 -13.36 14.31
C VAL A 76 38.59 -12.23 13.45
N LEU A 77 39.47 -11.36 12.95
CA LEU A 77 39.07 -10.23 12.12
C LEU A 77 38.44 -10.68 10.78
N THR A 78 38.96 -11.72 10.14
CA THR A 78 38.35 -12.34 8.95
C THR A 78 36.98 -12.90 9.26
N LEU A 79 36.80 -13.61 10.39
CA LEU A 79 35.51 -14.15 10.79
C LEU A 79 34.48 -13.04 11.06
N MET A 80 34.90 -11.93 11.70
CA MET A 80 34.04 -10.77 11.91
C MET A 80 33.62 -10.12 10.58
N LEU A 81 34.54 -10.00 9.62
CA LEU A 81 34.24 -9.49 8.28
C LEU A 81 33.22 -10.40 7.57
N LEU A 82 33.44 -11.72 7.57
CA LEU A 82 32.51 -12.67 6.96
C LEU A 82 31.13 -12.65 7.64
N GLY A 83 31.09 -12.58 8.97
CA GLY A 83 29.85 -12.43 9.74
C GLY A 83 29.09 -11.18 9.35
N SER A 84 29.78 -10.03 9.25
CA SER A 84 29.17 -8.77 8.83
C SER A 84 28.63 -8.85 7.40
N ILE A 85 29.41 -9.40 6.45
CA ILE A 85 28.96 -9.62 5.07
C ILE A 85 27.71 -10.52 5.01
N SER A 86 27.67 -11.58 5.83
CA SER A 86 26.53 -12.48 5.92
C SER A 86 25.27 -11.78 6.45
N GLU A 87 25.41 -11.00 7.52
CA GLU A 87 24.32 -10.20 8.10
C GLU A 87 23.78 -9.18 7.09
N PHE A 88 24.66 -8.48 6.36
CA PHE A 88 24.23 -7.58 5.28
C PHE A 88 23.49 -8.31 4.16
N GLY A 89 23.94 -9.50 3.79
CA GLY A 89 23.24 -10.36 2.83
C GLY A 89 21.84 -10.76 3.30
N GLN A 90 21.69 -11.07 4.60
CA GLN A 90 20.40 -11.41 5.20
C GLN A 90 19.45 -10.20 5.20
N ILE A 91 19.90 -9.02 5.65
CA ILE A 91 19.08 -7.80 5.64
C ILE A 91 18.57 -7.47 4.22
N ALA A 92 19.45 -7.58 3.22
CA ALA A 92 19.06 -7.35 1.83
C ALA A 92 18.03 -8.37 1.33
N LYS A 93 18.21 -9.65 1.69
CA LYS A 93 17.29 -10.73 1.34
C LYS A 93 15.93 -10.56 2.02
N ASP A 94 15.90 -10.20 3.29
CA ASP A 94 14.68 -9.98 4.06
C ASP A 94 13.88 -8.80 3.49
N ARG A 95 14.55 -7.69 3.16
CA ARG A 95 13.90 -6.56 2.47
C ARG A 95 13.33 -6.95 1.11
N GLN A 96 14.08 -7.73 0.31
CA GLN A 96 13.59 -8.20 -0.97
C GLN A 96 12.38 -9.13 -0.79
N LYS A 97 12.39 -9.98 0.24
CA LYS A 97 11.25 -10.83 0.59
C LYS A 97 10.02 -9.99 0.89
N LEU A 98 10.13 -8.96 1.72
CA LEU A 98 9.00 -8.05 2.04
C LEU A 98 8.42 -7.36 0.80
N ILE A 99 9.28 -6.95 -0.14
CA ILE A 99 8.84 -6.39 -1.43
C ILE A 99 8.11 -7.45 -2.28
N ASN A 100 8.62 -8.68 -2.30
CA ASN A 100 7.96 -9.78 -3.01
C ASN A 100 6.62 -10.14 -2.36
N ASP A 101 6.52 -10.08 -1.03
CA ASP A 101 5.29 -10.33 -0.28
C ASP A 101 4.22 -9.27 -0.61
N LEU A 102 4.61 -7.99 -0.76
CA LEU A 102 3.73 -6.94 -1.26
C LEU A 102 3.21 -7.22 -2.67
N GLN A 103 4.10 -7.63 -3.58
CA GLN A 103 3.71 -7.98 -4.96
C GLN A 103 2.78 -9.18 -4.98
N LYS A 104 3.09 -10.20 -4.16
CA LYS A 104 2.28 -11.41 -4.03
C LYS A 104 0.89 -11.09 -3.49
N ALA A 105 0.77 -10.23 -2.47
CA ALA A 105 -0.52 -9.83 -1.94
C ALA A 105 -1.41 -9.18 -3.00
N VAL A 106 -0.85 -8.34 -3.88
CA VAL A 106 -1.58 -7.74 -5.00
C VAL A 106 -1.98 -8.79 -6.04
N SER A 107 -1.09 -9.73 -6.37
CA SER A 107 -1.41 -10.83 -7.30
C SER A 107 -2.50 -11.76 -6.75
N GLU A 108 -2.41 -12.15 -5.47
CA GLU A 108 -3.41 -12.98 -4.79
C GLU A 108 -4.77 -12.27 -4.72
N TYR A 109 -4.79 -10.96 -4.46
CA TYR A 109 -6.02 -10.18 -4.51
C TYR A 109 -6.66 -10.22 -5.91
N LYS A 110 -5.86 -10.02 -6.96
CA LYS A 110 -6.34 -10.10 -8.33
C LYS A 110 -6.91 -11.48 -8.65
N GLU A 111 -6.15 -12.54 -8.38
CA GLU A 111 -6.55 -13.92 -8.66
C GLU A 111 -7.81 -14.32 -7.88
N SER A 112 -7.88 -13.96 -6.59
CA SER A 112 -9.06 -14.25 -5.75
C SER A 112 -10.30 -13.48 -6.16
N THR A 113 -10.15 -12.23 -6.62
CA THR A 113 -11.25 -11.40 -7.12
C THR A 113 -11.79 -11.90 -8.46
N ILE A 114 -10.90 -12.33 -9.36
CA ILE A 114 -11.31 -12.99 -10.62
C ILE A 114 -12.04 -14.31 -10.33
N ALA A 115 -11.50 -15.12 -9.41
CA ALA A 115 -12.08 -16.42 -9.10
C ALA A 115 -13.41 -16.32 -8.35
N ASN A 116 -13.59 -15.29 -7.51
CA ASN A 116 -14.78 -15.08 -6.69
C ASN A 116 -15.17 -13.58 -6.63
N PRO A 117 -15.84 -13.04 -7.67
CA PRO A 117 -16.20 -11.62 -7.74
C PRO A 117 -17.08 -11.15 -6.57
N ASP A 118 -17.97 -12.01 -6.07
CA ASP A 118 -18.84 -11.70 -4.92
C ASP A 118 -18.06 -11.55 -3.60
N SER A 119 -16.80 -11.99 -3.56
CA SER A 119 -15.93 -11.89 -2.38
C SER A 119 -14.99 -10.68 -2.44
N THR A 120 -15.21 -9.73 -3.35
CA THR A 120 -14.32 -8.57 -3.56
C THR A 120 -14.02 -7.81 -2.27
N ASP A 121 -15.01 -7.53 -1.43
CA ASP A 121 -14.82 -6.84 -0.14
C ASP A 121 -13.93 -7.63 0.83
N SER A 122 -14.16 -8.94 0.94
CA SER A 122 -13.35 -9.82 1.79
C SER A 122 -11.91 -9.92 1.27
N ASN A 123 -11.74 -10.08 -0.05
CA ASN A 123 -10.44 -10.14 -0.71
C ASN A 123 -9.67 -8.82 -0.51
N TYR A 124 -10.35 -7.69 -0.60
CA TYR A 124 -9.76 -6.37 -0.35
C TYR A 124 -9.29 -6.20 1.10
N ASN A 125 -10.08 -6.65 2.08
CA ASN A 125 -9.68 -6.61 3.49
C ASN A 125 -8.40 -7.40 3.77
N VAL A 126 -8.26 -8.58 3.14
CA VAL A 126 -7.02 -9.39 3.21
C VAL A 126 -5.84 -8.65 2.57
N LEU A 127 -6.03 -8.08 1.38
CA LEU A 127 -5.01 -7.25 0.72
C LEU A 127 -4.57 -6.10 1.63
N SER A 128 -5.53 -5.34 2.18
CA SER A 128 -5.27 -4.16 2.99
C SER A 128 -4.45 -4.49 4.25
N ALA A 129 -4.82 -5.57 4.95
CA ALA A 129 -4.06 -6.06 6.09
C ALA A 129 -2.63 -6.47 5.71
N ASN A 130 -2.46 -7.22 4.62
CA ASN A 130 -1.15 -7.70 4.16
C ASN A 130 -0.24 -6.55 3.73
N VAL A 131 -0.77 -5.57 2.99
CA VAL A 131 -0.04 -4.38 2.57
C VAL A 131 0.38 -3.53 3.76
N LYS A 132 -0.54 -3.29 4.71
CA LYS A 132 -0.24 -2.55 5.94
C LYS A 132 0.89 -3.20 6.74
N ASN A 133 0.79 -4.51 7.00
CA ASN A 133 1.80 -5.25 7.75
C ASN A 133 3.17 -5.20 7.07
N SER A 134 3.20 -5.42 5.74
CA SER A 134 4.44 -5.39 4.97
C SER A 134 5.09 -4.00 4.96
N ILE A 135 4.29 -2.92 4.84
CA ILE A 135 4.80 -1.55 4.93
C ILE A 135 5.34 -1.26 6.34
N ASP A 136 4.65 -1.68 7.40
CA ASP A 136 5.11 -1.48 8.77
C ASP A 136 6.43 -2.22 9.03
N ASP A 137 6.62 -3.42 8.48
CA ASP A 137 7.88 -4.18 8.59
C ASP A 137 9.01 -3.56 7.74
N LEU A 138 8.70 -2.98 6.59
CA LEU A 138 9.65 -2.17 5.81
C LEU A 138 10.06 -0.91 6.58
N ILE A 139 9.13 -0.25 7.29
CA ILE A 139 9.44 0.92 8.12
C ILE A 139 10.36 0.52 9.29
N LYS A 140 10.12 -0.63 9.93
CA LYS A 140 10.97 -1.13 11.04
C LYS A 140 12.38 -1.49 10.57
N SER A 141 12.50 -2.06 9.37
CA SER A 141 13.78 -2.55 8.82
C SER A 141 14.55 -1.51 7.99
N SER A 142 14.00 -0.31 7.81
CA SER A 142 14.61 0.80 7.07
C SER A 142 14.97 1.97 7.97
N VAL A 143 15.83 2.86 7.47
CA VAL A 143 16.23 4.09 8.16
C VAL A 143 16.45 5.23 7.15
N GLY A 144 16.79 6.43 7.66
CA GLY A 144 17.12 7.59 6.82
C GLY A 144 16.03 7.95 5.80
N GLU A 145 16.44 8.31 4.59
CA GLU A 145 15.55 8.68 3.48
C GLU A 145 14.65 7.52 3.01
N GLU A 146 15.14 6.27 3.06
CA GLU A 146 14.35 5.10 2.68
C GLU A 146 13.15 4.92 3.62
N ARG A 147 13.36 5.07 4.94
CA ARG A 147 12.25 5.02 5.91
C ARG A 147 11.22 6.11 5.67
N LYS A 148 11.64 7.31 5.28
CA LYS A 148 10.71 8.40 4.92
C LYS A 148 9.84 8.02 3.71
N VAL A 149 10.38 7.29 2.73
CA VAL A 149 9.60 6.77 1.59
C VAL A 149 8.53 5.80 2.07
N TRP A 150 8.87 4.85 2.94
CA TRP A 150 7.90 3.88 3.44
C TRP A 150 6.83 4.50 4.34
N LEU A 151 7.18 5.51 5.12
CA LEU A 151 6.21 6.31 5.88
C LEU A 151 5.22 7.04 4.94
N ALA A 152 5.73 7.67 3.88
CA ALA A 152 4.87 8.34 2.89
C ALA A 152 3.97 7.34 2.14
N LEU A 153 4.47 6.14 1.83
CA LEU A 153 3.65 5.06 1.26
C LEU A 153 2.56 4.61 2.24
N ARG A 154 2.86 4.47 3.52
CA ARG A 154 1.85 4.14 4.55
C ARG A 154 0.74 5.19 4.60
N ASP A 155 1.10 6.48 4.57
CA ASP A 155 0.12 7.57 4.61
C ASP A 155 -0.71 7.66 3.32
N PHE A 156 -0.11 7.36 2.16
CA PHE A 156 -0.81 7.16 0.90
C PHE A 156 -1.81 6.01 0.98
N PHE A 157 -1.36 4.83 1.41
CA PHE A 157 -2.19 3.64 1.48
C PHE A 157 -3.35 3.84 2.45
N ARG A 158 -3.09 4.39 3.64
CA ARG A 158 -4.14 4.71 4.62
C ARG A 158 -5.21 5.64 4.06
N LYS A 159 -4.83 6.66 3.28
CA LYS A 159 -5.80 7.55 2.63
C LYS A 159 -6.60 6.82 1.55
N SER A 160 -5.95 5.99 0.75
CA SER A 160 -6.61 5.16 -0.26
C SER A 160 -7.61 4.19 0.35
N ASP A 161 -7.19 3.45 1.37
CA ASP A 161 -7.97 2.45 2.10
C ASP A 161 -9.19 3.06 2.79
N SER A 162 -9.00 4.16 3.52
CA SER A 162 -10.11 4.90 4.13
C SER A 162 -11.11 5.42 3.10
N THR A 163 -10.65 5.91 1.94
CA THR A 163 -11.57 6.41 0.90
C THR A 163 -12.35 5.25 0.27
N ASN A 164 -11.70 4.09 0.07
CA ASN A 164 -12.35 2.89 -0.46
C ASN A 164 -13.39 2.31 0.52
N ILE A 165 -13.06 2.24 1.82
CA ILE A 165 -13.97 1.72 2.84
C ILE A 165 -15.25 2.55 2.95
N GLU A 166 -15.14 3.88 2.95
CA GLU A 166 -16.33 4.75 3.00
C GLU A 166 -17.17 4.65 1.73
N TRP A 167 -16.52 4.52 0.56
CA TRP A 167 -17.23 4.29 -0.71
C TRP A 167 -17.96 2.94 -0.72
N ASN A 168 -17.29 1.83 -0.36
CA ASN A 168 -17.91 0.50 -0.29
C ASN A 168 -19.06 0.46 0.72
N LYS A 169 -18.92 1.12 1.87
CA LYS A 169 -20.00 1.22 2.85
C LYS A 169 -21.23 1.91 2.28
N ALA A 170 -21.05 3.02 1.56
CA ALA A 170 -22.17 3.74 0.93
C ALA A 170 -22.77 2.94 -0.23
N TYR A 171 -21.95 2.28 -1.03
CA TYR A 171 -22.39 1.36 -2.08
C TYR A 171 -23.22 0.21 -1.50
N ASN A 172 -22.75 -0.45 -0.44
CA ASN A 172 -23.46 -1.57 0.18
C ASN A 172 -24.82 -1.15 0.76
N ALA A 173 -24.91 0.05 1.36
CA ALA A 173 -26.19 0.61 1.83
C ALA A 173 -27.14 0.91 0.66
N PHE A 174 -26.60 1.40 -0.46
CA PHE A 174 -27.35 1.67 -1.68
C PHE A 174 -27.81 0.38 -2.39
N ALA A 175 -27.00 -0.68 -2.36
CA ALA A 175 -27.30 -1.97 -2.95
C ALA A 175 -28.22 -2.85 -2.07
N GLU A 176 -28.66 -2.36 -0.91
CA GLU A 176 -29.62 -3.10 -0.09
C GLU A 176 -30.93 -3.32 -0.85
N PRO A 177 -31.58 -4.50 -0.74
CA PRO A 177 -32.86 -4.79 -1.41
C PRO A 177 -34.01 -3.83 -1.08
N ARG A 178 -33.83 -2.95 -0.09
CA ARG A 178 -34.79 -1.92 0.29
C ARG A 178 -34.84 -0.78 -0.73
N ILE A 179 -33.73 -0.46 -1.38
CA ILE A 179 -33.68 0.63 -2.36
C ILE A 179 -34.48 0.22 -3.60
N LEU A 180 -35.40 1.08 -4.02
CA LEU A 180 -36.41 0.80 -5.05
C LEU A 180 -37.33 -0.40 -4.74
N ASP A 181 -37.51 -0.77 -3.47
CA ASP A 181 -38.62 -1.65 -3.07
C ASP A 181 -39.95 -0.87 -3.19
N PHE A 182 -40.63 -1.02 -4.33
CA PHE A 182 -41.86 -0.30 -4.65
C PHE A 182 -43.01 -0.62 -3.70
N ASN A 183 -42.98 -1.77 -3.01
CA ASN A 183 -43.99 -2.10 -1.99
C ASN A 183 -43.83 -1.23 -0.73
N ARG A 184 -42.63 -0.66 -0.51
CA ARG A 184 -42.32 0.20 0.65
C ARG A 184 -42.44 1.68 0.35
N LEU A 185 -42.22 2.10 -0.90
CA LEU A 185 -42.28 3.49 -1.37
C LEU A 185 -43.72 4.03 -1.40
N ASN A 186 -44.38 4.07 -0.24
CA ASN A 186 -45.79 4.45 -0.10
C ASN A 186 -46.02 5.61 0.88
N ASN A 187 -44.96 6.10 1.53
CA ASN A 187 -45.01 7.19 2.48
C ASN A 187 -43.77 8.08 2.38
N LYS A 188 -43.90 9.31 2.88
CA LYS A 188 -42.87 10.34 2.80
C LYS A 188 -41.57 9.93 3.49
N GLU A 189 -41.66 9.26 4.63
CA GLU A 189 -40.51 8.84 5.40
C GLU A 189 -39.62 7.85 4.64
N GLU A 190 -40.23 6.91 3.89
CA GLU A 190 -39.50 5.97 3.04
C GLU A 190 -38.84 6.68 1.85
N PHE A 191 -39.56 7.58 1.17
CA PHE A 191 -38.99 8.38 0.08
C PHE A 191 -37.76 9.17 0.55
N GLU A 192 -37.85 9.86 1.68
CA GLU A 192 -36.73 10.61 2.25
C GLU A 192 -35.55 9.70 2.65
N PHE A 193 -35.82 8.56 3.27
CA PHE A 193 -34.79 7.59 3.64
C PHE A 193 -34.01 7.10 2.41
N GLN A 194 -34.72 6.68 1.35
CA GLN A 194 -34.06 6.16 0.15
C GLN A 194 -33.33 7.27 -0.61
N LYS A 195 -33.93 8.46 -0.77
CA LYS A 195 -33.24 9.63 -1.35
C LYS A 195 -31.96 9.97 -0.61
N GLN A 196 -31.96 9.94 0.73
CA GLN A 196 -30.77 10.20 1.53
C GLN A 196 -29.70 9.12 1.33
N THR A 197 -30.07 7.85 1.32
CA THR A 197 -29.14 6.73 1.08
C THR A 197 -28.48 6.84 -0.30
N VAL A 198 -29.28 7.08 -1.35
CA VAL A 198 -28.77 7.28 -2.72
C VAL A 198 -27.89 8.54 -2.81
N GLN A 199 -28.28 9.63 -2.14
CA GLN A 199 -27.47 10.86 -2.12
C GLN A 199 -26.12 10.64 -1.43
N GLU A 200 -26.07 9.88 -0.33
CA GLU A 200 -24.81 9.54 0.34
C GLU A 200 -23.91 8.71 -0.57
N TYR A 201 -24.47 7.75 -1.30
CA TYR A 201 -23.74 6.97 -2.30
C TYR A 201 -23.14 7.85 -3.42
N ILE A 202 -23.92 8.79 -3.95
CA ILE A 202 -23.43 9.78 -4.94
C ILE A 202 -22.27 10.59 -4.36
N ASN A 203 -22.44 11.12 -3.13
CA ASN A 203 -21.44 11.95 -2.47
C ASN A 203 -20.11 11.19 -2.25
N GLN A 204 -20.19 9.94 -1.76
CA GLN A 204 -18.99 9.13 -1.55
C GLN A 204 -18.33 8.72 -2.87
N SER A 205 -19.11 8.49 -3.92
CA SER A 205 -18.58 8.25 -5.27
C SER A 205 -17.82 9.48 -5.80
N ASP A 206 -18.34 10.69 -5.60
CA ASP A 206 -17.65 11.93 -5.93
C ASP A 206 -16.37 12.15 -5.09
N HIS A 207 -16.40 11.82 -3.79
CA HIS A 207 -15.19 11.85 -2.95
C HIS A 207 -14.13 10.85 -3.43
N PHE A 208 -14.53 9.64 -3.79
CA PHE A 208 -13.63 8.62 -4.33
C PHE A 208 -13.03 9.06 -5.67
N LYS A 209 -13.85 9.63 -6.56
CA LYS A 209 -13.41 10.26 -7.81
C LYS A 209 -12.37 11.35 -7.57
N ALA A 210 -12.63 12.28 -6.65
CA ALA A 210 -11.71 13.36 -6.32
C ALA A 210 -10.37 12.83 -5.78
N PHE A 211 -10.39 11.74 -5.01
CA PHE A 211 -9.16 11.06 -4.60
C PHE A 211 -8.41 10.48 -5.80
N VAL A 212 -9.06 9.70 -6.68
CA VAL A 212 -8.43 9.11 -7.87
C VAL A 212 -7.84 10.19 -8.77
N GLU A 213 -8.53 11.31 -8.94
CA GLU A 213 -8.08 12.42 -9.75
C GLU A 213 -6.77 13.04 -9.21
N ASN A 214 -6.67 13.17 -7.89
CA ASN A 214 -5.61 13.92 -7.20
C ASN A 214 -4.56 13.04 -6.50
N ARG A 215 -4.66 11.70 -6.56
CA ARG A 215 -3.82 10.78 -5.77
C ARG A 215 -2.32 10.95 -6.02
N ILE A 216 -1.92 11.31 -7.24
CA ILE A 216 -0.52 11.60 -7.57
C ILE A 216 -0.04 12.88 -6.91
N ASP A 217 -0.85 13.92 -6.86
CA ASP A 217 -0.46 15.18 -6.23
C ASP A 217 -0.46 15.06 -4.71
N TYR A 218 -1.42 14.31 -4.15
CA TYR A 218 -1.36 13.90 -2.75
C TYR A 218 -0.04 13.17 -2.44
N LEU A 219 0.37 12.25 -3.31
CA LEU A 219 1.62 11.52 -3.13
C LEU A 219 2.86 12.43 -3.22
N LYS A 220 2.90 13.35 -4.19
CA LYS A 220 3.99 14.34 -4.30
C LYS A 220 4.09 15.19 -3.04
N GLU A 221 2.95 15.57 -2.46
CA GLU A 221 2.90 16.32 -1.21
C GLU A 221 3.46 15.51 -0.03
N GLN A 222 3.05 14.24 0.12
CA GLN A 222 3.59 13.35 1.16
C GLN A 222 5.10 13.12 1.03
N THR A 223 5.62 13.20 -0.19
CA THR A 223 7.03 12.89 -0.49
C THR A 223 7.90 14.13 -0.72
N LYS A 224 7.36 15.35 -0.54
CA LYS A 224 8.04 16.62 -0.91
C LYS A 224 9.37 16.87 -0.19
N ARG A 225 9.55 16.28 1.00
CA ARG A 225 10.75 16.44 1.85
C ARG A 225 11.76 15.29 1.70
N ILE A 226 11.51 14.36 0.79
CA ILE A 226 12.37 13.21 0.54
C ILE A 226 13.38 13.58 -0.55
N ASP A 227 14.63 13.17 -0.39
CA ASP A 227 15.65 13.36 -1.42
C ASP A 227 15.24 12.65 -2.72
N LYS A 228 15.02 13.42 -3.78
CA LYS A 228 14.65 12.93 -5.11
C LYS A 228 15.74 12.05 -5.75
N SER A 229 16.97 12.11 -5.26
CA SER A 229 18.07 11.25 -5.70
C SER A 229 17.91 9.80 -5.20
N ASN A 230 17.17 9.59 -4.11
CA ASN A 230 16.96 8.30 -3.46
C ASN A 230 16.34 7.26 -4.41
N LYS A 231 16.93 6.06 -4.44
CA LYS A 231 16.51 4.98 -5.36
C LYS A 231 15.09 4.48 -5.05
N ALA A 232 14.72 4.35 -3.77
CA ALA A 232 13.39 3.93 -3.34
C ALA A 232 12.34 4.98 -3.76
N TYR A 233 12.62 6.27 -3.53
CA TYR A 233 11.76 7.37 -4.00
C TYR A 233 11.54 7.29 -5.52
N LYS A 234 12.61 7.19 -6.31
CA LYS A 234 12.52 7.12 -7.78
C LYS A 234 11.70 5.91 -8.25
N GLY A 235 11.97 4.74 -7.67
CA GLY A 235 11.24 3.51 -8.01
C GLY A 235 9.76 3.62 -7.68
N PHE A 236 9.45 4.13 -6.49
CA PHE A 236 8.10 4.29 -5.98
C PHE A 236 7.28 5.29 -6.80
N ILE A 237 7.77 6.53 -6.96
CA ILE A 237 7.08 7.56 -7.74
C ILE A 237 6.88 7.11 -9.19
N LYS A 238 7.89 6.51 -9.82
CA LYS A 238 7.78 5.99 -11.19
C LYS A 238 6.73 4.89 -11.29
N GLY A 239 6.75 3.92 -10.36
CA GLY A 239 5.81 2.80 -10.34
C GLY A 239 4.37 3.27 -10.20
N LEU A 240 4.12 4.16 -9.24
CA LEU A 240 2.77 4.65 -8.95
C LEU A 240 2.25 5.58 -10.05
N THR A 241 3.09 6.47 -10.59
CA THR A 241 2.73 7.31 -11.76
C THR A 241 2.41 6.46 -12.98
N LYS A 242 3.19 5.39 -13.24
CA LYS A 242 2.93 4.47 -14.35
C LYS A 242 1.59 3.73 -14.13
N LYS A 243 1.36 3.16 -12.95
CA LYS A 243 0.07 2.50 -12.64
C LYS A 243 -1.10 3.47 -12.78
N ASP A 244 -0.97 4.70 -12.26
CA ASP A 244 -1.99 5.73 -12.39
C ASP A 244 -2.31 6.07 -13.84
N SER A 245 -1.31 6.22 -14.70
CA SER A 245 -1.51 6.51 -16.12
C SER A 245 -2.29 5.43 -16.89
N VAL A 246 -2.28 4.19 -16.39
CA VAL A 246 -3.04 3.06 -16.96
C VAL A 246 -4.42 2.95 -16.33
N GLN A 247 -4.50 3.12 -15.01
CA GLN A 247 -5.73 2.91 -14.25
C GLN A 247 -6.70 4.10 -14.32
N LYS A 248 -6.20 5.34 -14.25
CA LYS A 248 -7.03 6.55 -14.20
C LYS A 248 -7.98 6.69 -15.40
N PRO A 249 -7.57 6.40 -16.66
CA PRO A 249 -8.49 6.42 -17.81
C PRO A 249 -9.67 5.45 -17.71
N ILE A 250 -9.58 4.41 -16.89
CA ILE A 250 -10.63 3.41 -16.69
C ILE A 250 -11.45 3.73 -15.43
N PHE A 251 -10.78 4.09 -14.33
CA PHE A 251 -11.46 4.49 -13.08
C PHE A 251 -12.35 5.73 -13.26
N MET A 252 -11.91 6.75 -14.01
CA MET A 252 -12.69 7.99 -14.10
C MET A 252 -14.07 7.77 -14.77
N PRO A 253 -14.17 7.11 -15.94
CA PRO A 253 -15.47 6.75 -16.50
C PRO A 253 -16.27 5.80 -15.59
N TYR A 254 -15.63 4.83 -14.95
CA TYR A 254 -16.29 3.89 -14.02
C TYR A 254 -16.99 4.61 -12.87
N ILE A 255 -16.29 5.54 -12.20
CA ILE A 255 -16.86 6.29 -11.07
C ILE A 255 -17.91 7.29 -11.55
N ASN A 256 -17.72 7.92 -12.71
CA ASN A 256 -18.73 8.79 -13.31
C ASN A 256 -20.04 8.03 -13.62
N ALA A 257 -19.93 6.79 -14.10
CA ALA A 257 -21.08 5.94 -14.37
C ALA A 257 -21.82 5.58 -13.08
N HIS A 258 -21.10 5.25 -12.00
CA HIS A 258 -21.70 5.06 -10.67
C HIS A 258 -22.45 6.29 -10.17
N ILE A 259 -21.89 7.49 -10.35
CA ILE A 259 -22.56 8.75 -10.02
C ILE A 259 -23.82 8.95 -10.88
N GLY A 260 -23.73 8.71 -12.19
CA GLY A 260 -24.84 8.81 -13.12
C GLY A 260 -25.97 7.83 -12.80
N TYR A 261 -25.63 6.58 -12.47
CA TYR A 261 -26.55 5.56 -12.01
C TYR A 261 -27.30 6.01 -10.75
N GLY A 262 -26.56 6.41 -9.70
CA GLY A 262 -27.16 6.92 -8.47
C GLY A 262 -28.08 8.13 -8.71
N GLN A 263 -27.69 9.06 -9.58
CA GLN A 263 -28.54 10.19 -9.98
C GLN A 263 -29.83 9.75 -10.68
N GLY A 264 -29.76 8.73 -11.54
CA GLY A 264 -30.93 8.11 -12.18
C GLY A 264 -31.88 7.51 -11.15
N ILE A 265 -31.36 6.69 -10.23
CA ILE A 265 -32.16 6.09 -9.16
C ILE A 265 -32.82 7.16 -8.28
N LYS A 266 -32.08 8.21 -7.92
CA LYS A 266 -32.62 9.33 -7.13
C LYS A 266 -33.79 10.01 -7.85
N LYS A 267 -33.65 10.29 -9.15
CA LYS A 267 -34.71 10.90 -9.97
C LYS A 267 -35.95 9.99 -10.08
N ILE A 268 -35.77 8.67 -10.15
CA ILE A 268 -36.89 7.71 -10.11
C ILE A 268 -37.65 7.87 -8.79
N ILE A 269 -36.94 7.87 -7.65
CA ILE A 269 -37.57 8.01 -6.33
C ILE A 269 -38.31 9.36 -6.23
N GLU A 270 -37.72 10.46 -6.71
CA GLU A 270 -38.35 11.79 -6.74
C GLU A 270 -39.60 11.82 -7.65
N LEU A 271 -39.57 11.16 -8.81
CA LEU A 271 -40.74 11.04 -9.69
C LEU A 271 -41.88 10.27 -9.01
N LEU A 272 -41.57 9.13 -8.40
CA LEU A 272 -42.55 8.31 -7.68
C LEU A 272 -43.16 9.04 -6.49
N GLU A 273 -42.39 9.88 -5.80
CA GLU A 273 -42.91 10.74 -4.73
C GLU A 273 -43.86 11.81 -5.26
N ASN A 274 -43.51 12.46 -6.38
CA ASN A 274 -44.34 13.50 -7.00
C ASN A 274 -45.65 12.93 -7.58
N GLU A 275 -45.62 11.68 -8.06
CA GLU A 275 -46.76 10.97 -8.63
C GLU A 275 -47.45 10.07 -7.59
N GLN A 276 -47.28 10.34 -6.29
CA GLN A 276 -47.85 9.50 -5.25
C GLN A 276 -49.37 9.36 -5.41
N GLY A 277 -49.84 8.11 -5.48
CA GLY A 277 -51.25 7.78 -5.72
C GLY A 277 -51.65 7.68 -7.19
N ASN A 278 -50.78 8.09 -8.12
CA ASN A 278 -50.97 8.00 -9.57
C ASN A 278 -50.11 6.90 -10.21
N TRP A 279 -49.51 6.03 -9.40
CA TRP A 279 -48.81 4.83 -9.85
C TRP A 279 -49.09 3.65 -8.92
N SER A 280 -48.93 2.44 -9.45
CA SER A 280 -49.03 1.20 -8.71
C SER A 280 -47.95 0.22 -9.17
N TYR A 281 -47.53 -0.69 -8.28
CA TYR A 281 -46.62 -1.76 -8.61
C TYR A 281 -47.36 -3.09 -8.66
N ASP A 282 -47.27 -3.78 -9.79
CA ASP A 282 -47.80 -5.13 -9.96
C ASP A 282 -46.70 -6.16 -9.62
N ASN A 283 -46.88 -6.84 -8.49
CA ASN A 283 -45.95 -7.87 -8.02
C ASN A 283 -45.92 -9.13 -8.89
N GLU A 284 -46.97 -9.42 -9.68
CA GLU A 284 -46.99 -10.61 -10.55
C GLU A 284 -46.16 -10.41 -11.82
N THR A 285 -46.18 -9.19 -12.35
CA THR A 285 -45.48 -8.82 -13.59
C THR A 285 -44.18 -8.06 -13.34
N GLU A 286 -43.91 -7.67 -12.09
CA GLU A 286 -42.80 -6.80 -11.67
C GLU A 286 -42.79 -5.46 -12.42
N THR A 287 -43.97 -4.92 -12.74
CA THR A 287 -44.11 -3.67 -13.51
C THR A 287 -44.65 -2.52 -12.69
N LEU A 288 -44.08 -1.33 -12.92
CA LEU A 288 -44.66 -0.06 -12.49
C LEU A 288 -45.68 0.41 -13.53
N ILE A 289 -46.89 0.70 -13.07
CA ILE A 289 -47.99 1.20 -13.90
C ILE A 289 -48.29 2.62 -13.44
N PHE A 290 -48.22 3.59 -14.36
CA PHE A 290 -48.58 4.98 -14.13
C PHE A 290 -49.96 5.27 -14.74
N GLU A 291 -50.75 6.11 -14.07
CA GLU A 291 -52.03 6.60 -14.61
C GLU A 291 -51.82 7.64 -15.72
N ASN A 292 -50.68 8.34 -15.69
CA ASN A 292 -50.32 9.41 -16.63
C ASN A 292 -49.21 8.94 -17.60
N SER A 293 -49.48 9.00 -18.91
CA SER A 293 -48.53 8.65 -19.96
C SER A 293 -47.26 9.52 -19.98
N GLU A 294 -47.34 10.78 -19.55
CA GLU A 294 -46.18 11.68 -19.44
C GLU A 294 -45.23 11.24 -18.32
N ALA A 295 -45.78 10.85 -17.17
CA ALA A 295 -45.02 10.31 -16.05
C ALA A 295 -44.35 8.99 -16.44
N GLN A 296 -45.07 8.10 -17.12
CA GLN A 296 -44.51 6.86 -17.66
C GLN A 296 -43.34 7.13 -18.62
N THR A 297 -43.52 8.04 -19.58
CA THR A 297 -42.45 8.40 -20.53
C THR A 297 -41.23 8.96 -19.80
N THR A 298 -41.45 9.78 -18.78
CA THR A 298 -40.37 10.35 -17.95
C THR A 298 -39.63 9.27 -17.17
N TYR A 299 -40.35 8.33 -16.56
CA TYR A 299 -39.78 7.18 -15.86
C TYR A 299 -38.92 6.32 -16.80
N GLU A 300 -39.45 5.95 -17.97
CA GLU A 300 -38.75 5.13 -18.96
C GLU A 300 -37.45 5.79 -19.44
N ASN A 301 -37.47 7.11 -19.68
CA ASN A 301 -36.27 7.85 -20.06
C ASN A 301 -35.20 7.83 -18.95
N ILE A 302 -35.59 8.08 -17.69
CA ILE A 302 -34.66 8.04 -16.56
C ILE A 302 -34.11 6.63 -16.34
N LEU A 303 -34.96 5.61 -16.45
CA LEU A 303 -34.58 4.21 -16.30
C LEU A 303 -33.58 3.78 -17.38
N ASN A 304 -33.83 4.14 -18.64
CA ASN A 304 -32.92 3.83 -19.74
C ASN A 304 -31.54 4.50 -19.55
N ASP A 305 -31.51 5.75 -19.08
CA ASP A 305 -30.27 6.45 -18.74
C ASP A 305 -29.54 5.74 -17.57
N ALA A 306 -30.27 5.27 -16.55
CA ALA A 306 -29.68 4.52 -15.44
C ALA A 306 -29.09 3.18 -15.90
N ILE A 307 -29.83 2.40 -16.69
CA ILE A 307 -29.38 1.12 -17.27
C ILE A 307 -28.11 1.33 -18.09
N SER A 308 -28.05 2.37 -18.93
CA SER A 308 -26.84 2.67 -19.71
C SER A 308 -25.61 2.94 -18.83
N ASN A 309 -25.78 3.61 -17.68
CA ASN A 309 -24.69 3.80 -16.73
C ASN A 309 -24.29 2.49 -16.03
N GLU A 310 -25.25 1.64 -15.67
CA GLU A 310 -24.99 0.32 -15.09
C GLU A 310 -24.21 -0.58 -16.05
N GLU A 311 -24.55 -0.58 -17.33
CA GLU A 311 -23.81 -1.30 -18.38
C GLU A 311 -22.34 -0.84 -18.43
N ILE A 312 -22.09 0.47 -18.35
CA ILE A 312 -20.73 1.02 -18.29
C ILE A 312 -19.99 0.57 -17.02
N VAL A 313 -20.66 0.56 -15.87
CA VAL A 313 -20.08 0.07 -14.61
C VAL A 313 -19.64 -1.38 -14.76
N ASN A 314 -20.52 -2.24 -15.29
CA ASN A 314 -20.24 -3.66 -15.48
C ASN A 314 -19.08 -3.89 -16.45
N GLU A 315 -19.09 -3.21 -17.61
CA GLU A 315 -18.02 -3.31 -18.61
C GLU A 315 -16.65 -2.88 -18.05
N LEU A 316 -16.63 -1.80 -17.27
CA LEU A 316 -15.39 -1.25 -16.75
C LEU A 316 -14.90 -1.98 -15.50
N SER A 317 -15.79 -2.63 -14.74
CA SER A 317 -15.42 -3.47 -13.58
C SER A 317 -14.44 -4.57 -14.01
N ASP A 318 -14.78 -5.30 -15.07
CA ASP A 318 -13.93 -6.37 -15.60
C ASP A 318 -12.56 -5.85 -16.05
N LYS A 319 -12.55 -4.72 -16.77
CA LYS A 319 -11.32 -4.06 -17.22
C LYS A 319 -10.46 -3.59 -16.04
N LEU A 320 -11.06 -3.12 -14.95
CA LEU A 320 -10.34 -2.71 -13.75
C LEU A 320 -9.60 -3.89 -13.11
N VAL A 321 -10.25 -5.05 -13.04
CA VAL A 321 -9.63 -6.27 -12.50
C VAL A 321 -8.45 -6.72 -13.39
N GLU A 322 -8.57 -6.63 -14.71
CA GLU A 322 -7.51 -7.00 -15.65
C GLU A 322 -6.24 -6.14 -15.51
N ILE A 323 -6.39 -4.83 -15.29
CA ILE A 323 -5.26 -3.87 -15.26
C ILE A 323 -4.59 -3.71 -13.89
N MET A 324 -5.16 -4.28 -12.82
CA MET A 324 -4.59 -4.26 -11.47
C MET A 324 -3.28 -5.05 -11.37
#